data_AF-A0A2R6ATL0-F1
#
_entry.id   AF-A0A2R6ATL0-F1
#
_cell.length_a   1.000
_cell.length_b   1.000
_cell.length_c   1.000
_cell.angle_alpha   90.00
_cell.angle_beta   90.00
_cell.angle_gamma   90.00
#
_symmetry.space_group_name_H-M   'P 1'
#
loop_
_entity.id
_entity.type
_entity.pdbx_description
1 polymer ?
#
loop_
_entity_poly.entity_id
_entity_poly.type
_entity_poly.pdbx_seq_one_letter_code
_entity_poly.pdbx_strand_id
1 'polypeptide(L)' 'MPYVHKIYEYDYQKMLIKPKNKKCPRCGSYLAHHKAGVERLACGKCGYTEYLKTKSK' A
#
# COMPACT_ATOMS: atom_id res chain seq x y z
N MET A 1 18.26 -3.71 -5.17
CA MET A 1 17.25 -3.23 -6.14
C MET A 1 15.89 -3.83 -5.76
N PRO A 2 14.84 -3.04 -5.55
CA PRO A 2 13.51 -3.60 -5.28
C PRO A 2 12.90 -4.19 -6.57
N TYR A 3 12.40 -5.43 -6.48
CA TYR A 3 11.77 -6.12 -7.62
C TYR A 3 10.34 -5.60 -7.84
N VAL A 4 10.13 -4.80 -8.89
CA VAL A 4 8.87 -4.09 -9.18
C VAL A 4 7.70 -5.04 -9.51
N HIS A 5 7.97 -6.21 -10.08
CA HIS A 5 6.91 -7.18 -10.41
C HIS A 5 6.23 -7.78 -9.17
N LYS A 6 6.89 -7.79 -8.00
CA LYS A 6 6.35 -8.43 -6.78
C LYS A 6 5.25 -7.62 -6.09
N ILE A 7 5.10 -6.34 -6.47
CA ILE A 7 4.14 -5.39 -5.90
C ILE A 7 2.72 -5.59 -6.48
N TYR A 8 2.61 -6.35 -7.56
CA TYR A 8 1.35 -6.69 -8.21
C TYR A 8 0.97 -8.13 -7.89
N GLU A 9 -0.33 -8.37 -7.85
CA GLU A 9 -0.94 -9.67 -7.65
C GLU A 9 -1.69 -10.06 -8.93
N TYR A 10 -1.46 -11.28 -9.39
CA TYR A 10 -1.97 -11.81 -10.65
C TYR A 10 -3.04 -12.85 -10.37
N ASP A 11 -4.25 -12.59 -10.83
CA ASP A 11 -5.32 -13.58 -10.85
C ASP A 11 -5.47 -14.08 -12.30
N TYR A 12 -4.83 -15.22 -12.59
CA TYR A 12 -4.82 -15.83 -13.93
C TYR A 12 -6.17 -16.42 -14.33
N GLN A 13 -7.04 -16.73 -13.37
CA GLN A 13 -8.38 -17.24 -13.68
C GLN A 13 -9.29 -16.13 -14.19
N LYS A 14 -9.14 -14.92 -13.63
CA LYS A 14 -9.95 -13.75 -14.00
C LYS A 14 -9.24 -12.80 -14.96
N MET A 15 -7.99 -13.09 -15.33
CA MET A 15 -7.13 -12.21 -16.12
C MET A 15 -7.04 -10.79 -15.53
N LEU A 16 -6.92 -10.69 -14.20
CA LEU A 16 -6.89 -9.42 -13.47
C LEU A 16 -5.53 -9.20 -12.81
N ILE A 17 -5.07 -7.95 -12.89
CA ILE A 17 -3.84 -7.50 -12.23
C ILE A 17 -4.24 -6.46 -11.19
N LYS A 18 -3.99 -6.75 -9.92
CA LYS A 18 -4.32 -5.86 -8.80
C LYS A 18 -3.05 -5.40 -8.09
N PRO A 19 -2.90 -4.09 -7.81
CA PRO A 19 -1.81 -3.63 -6.97
C PRO A 19 -2.04 -4.07 -5.52
N LYS A 20 -1.00 -4.55 -4.84
CA LYS A 20 -1.08 -4.97 -3.43
C LYS A 20 -1.23 -3.79 -2.45
N ASN A 21 -0.72 -2.62 -2.84
CA ASN A 21 -0.68 -1.45 -1.98
C ASN A 21 -1.85 -0.50 -2.27
N LYS A 22 -2.38 0.15 -1.23
CA LYS A 22 -3.40 1.19 -1.37
C LYS A 22 -2.86 2.39 -2.16
N LYS A 23 -3.73 3.01 -2.96
CA LYS A 23 -3.44 4.29 -3.62
C LYS A 23 -3.60 5.44 -2.63
N CYS A 24 -2.71 6.43 -2.72
CA CYS A 24 -2.78 7.65 -1.92
C CYS A 24 -3.93 8.53 -2.44
N PRO A 25 -4.81 9.03 -1.56
CA PRO A 25 -5.94 9.87 -1.97
C PRO A 25 -5.53 11.23 -2.51
N ARG A 26 -4.32 11.72 -2.18
CA ARG A 26 -3.86 13.06 -2.58
C ARG A 26 -3.13 13.07 -3.92
N CYS A 27 -2.29 12.06 -4.18
CA CYS A 27 -1.37 12.06 -5.33
C CYS A 27 -1.47 10.82 -6.23
N GLY A 28 -2.35 9.86 -5.90
CA GLY A 28 -2.54 8.63 -6.67
C GLY A 28 -1.38 7.63 -6.62
N SER A 29 -0.27 7.96 -5.94
CA SER A 29 0.89 7.08 -5.78
C SER A 29 0.60 5.96 -4.77
N TYR A 30 1.37 4.87 -4.80
CA TYR A 30 1.17 3.76 -3.87
C TYR A 30 1.68 4.09 -2.46
N LEU A 31 0.86 3.80 -1.45
CA LEU A 31 1.22 3.93 -0.04
C LEU A 31 2.08 2.74 0.39
N ALA A 32 3.15 2.99 1.13
CA ALA A 32 3.96 1.96 1.75
C ALA A 32 3.33 1.54 3.08
N HIS A 33 3.07 0.25 3.25
CA HIS A 33 2.53 -0.28 4.49
C HIS A 33 3.69 -0.66 5.43
N HIS A 34 3.88 0.13 6.47
CA HIS A 34 4.86 -0.13 7.51
C HIS A 34 4.18 -0.85 8.68
N LYS A 35 4.55 -2.11 8.88
CA LYS A 35 4.05 -2.96 9.99
C LYS A 35 4.89 -2.84 11.27
N ALA A 36 6.04 -2.18 11.21
CA ALA A 36 6.94 -2.05 12.35
C ALA A 36 6.42 -0.96 13.30
N GLY A 37 6.07 -1.35 14.53
CA GLY A 37 5.54 -0.46 15.55
C GLY A 37 4.05 -0.15 15.34
N VAL A 38 3.71 1.14 15.22
CA VAL A 38 2.34 1.56 14.88
C VAL A 38 2.11 1.34 13.39
N GLU A 39 1.17 0.47 13.05
CA GLU A 39 0.80 0.20 11.66
C GLU A 39 0.41 1.51 10.95
N ARG A 40 1.16 1.83 9.89
CA ARG A 40 0.97 3.08 9.16
C ARG A 40 1.15 2.87 7.66
N LEU A 41 0.38 3.63 6.90
CA LEU A 41 0.47 3.76 5.45
C LEU A 41 1.11 5.11 5.15
N ALA A 42 2.35 5.10 4.66
CA ALA A 42 3.09 6.31 4.36
C ALA A 42 3.25 6.50 2.85
N CYS A 43 3.01 7.72 2.35
CA CYS A 43 3.27 8.10 0.97
C CYS A 43 4.66 8.74 0.87
N GLY A 44 5.57 8.12 0.13
CA GLY A 44 6.91 8.67 -0.11
C GLY A 44 6.94 9.92 -0.99
N LYS A 45 5.86 10.20 -1.76
CA LYS A 45 5.83 11.33 -2.70
C LYS A 45 5.33 12.64 -2.08
N CYS A 46 4.25 12.59 -1.30
CA CYS A 46 3.61 13.78 -0.73
C CYS A 46 3.68 13.85 0.80
N GLY A 47 4.37 12.91 1.45
CA GLY A 47 4.49 12.86 2.91
C GLY A 47 3.20 12.50 3.65
N TYR A 48 2.14 12.10 2.94
CA TYR A 48 0.88 11.72 3.56
C TYR A 48 1.01 10.42 4.36
N THR A 49 0.58 10.42 5.62
CA THR A 49 0.61 9.24 6.49
C THR A 49 -0.75 8.96 7.10
N GLU A 50 -1.29 7.77 6.86
CA GLU A 50 -2.46 7.24 7.56
C GLU A 50 -2.00 6.25 8.63
N TYR A 51 -2.42 6.46 9.87
CA TYR A 51 -2.20 5.50 10.95
C TYR A 51 -3.42 4.59 11.04
N LEU A 52 -3.20 3.29 10.86
CA LEU A 52 -4.24 2.28 11.06
C LEU A 52 -4.35 2.06 12.58
N LYS A 53 -5.06 2.96 13.27
CA LYS A 53 -5.41 2.72 14.68
C LYS A 53 -6.27 1.45 14.72
N THR A 54 -5.75 0.39 15.33
CA THR A 54 -6.56 -0.73 15.79
C THR A 54 -7.63 -0.16 16.70
N LYS A 55 -8.89 -0.21 16.26
CA LYS A 55 -10.04 0.09 17.13
C LYS A 55 -10.05 -1.00 18.19
N SER A 56 -9.45 -0.75 19.35
CA SER A 56 -9.77 -1.48 20.57
C SER A 56 -11.23 -1.20 20.86
N LYS A 57 -12.09 -2.19 20.67
CA LYS A 57 -13.46 -2.18 21.18
C LYS A 57 -13.50 -3.07 22.41
#